data_AF-A0A0D3KTS1-F1
#
_entry.id   AF-A0A0D3KTS1-F1
#
_cell.length_a   1.000
_cell.length_b   1.000
_cell.length_c   1.000
_cell.angle_alpha   90.00
_cell.angle_beta   90.00
_cell.angle_gamma   90.00
#
_symmetry.space_group_name_H-M   'P 1'
#
loop_
_entity.id
_entity.type
_entity.pdbx_description
1 polymer ?
#
loop_
_entity_poly.entity_id
_entity_poly.type
_entity_poly.pdbx_seq_one_letter_code
_entity_poly.pdbx_strand_id
1 'polypeptide(L)'
;MPTGAASSSYGPETNVVDIVIIGAGLSGLVAAAYLKKEGIDSFIVVDEGAVGGTWRDHHFPNAGTDTEVPTYYPSFLPTPETSSQFGERDEILSYFAPVFAHFRPGLAKETSTSTGFPERHSSVYALLLLLSIADVGALRTPLSASRRAVLAGALALPASSRRAVADDSSDIEVYFGCGCFWHVQHEFVMAEKKLLGRSDLQITSRAGYAGGSGMQDGKVCYHNAAQISDYGSLGHAEVVRLRIPPTSFRAFAEEYVKLFDKDGNRPDQLGDRGLEYRNVVGIPGGGGSPLAKELVDASRENGDKLDFAKGKGGDPDARAVAFVMDTNSHPFYLGELYHQFHDGFAWGEDYPGEYNGITKKLVKSNMLADAGCPNGMLGVGIAGL
;
A
#
# COMPACT_ATOMS: atom_id res chain seq x y z
N MET A 1 -7.99 -34.94 57.09
CA MET A 1 -7.79 -33.64 56.45
C MET A 1 -6.43 -33.10 56.87
N PRO A 2 -5.44 -33.10 55.98
CA PRO A 2 -4.45 -32.04 55.95
C PRO A 2 -4.63 -31.23 54.67
N THR A 3 -4.95 -29.96 54.86
CA THR A 3 -4.90 -28.89 53.87
C THR A 3 -3.43 -28.63 53.51
N GLY A 4 -3.05 -28.96 52.29
CA GLY A 4 -1.75 -28.60 51.71
C GLY A 4 -2.00 -28.18 50.27
N ALA A 5 -2.07 -26.86 50.06
CA ALA A 5 -2.25 -26.26 48.75
C ALA A 5 -1.16 -26.77 47.78
N ALA A 6 -1.58 -27.17 46.58
CA ALA A 6 -0.69 -27.46 45.48
C ALA A 6 0.18 -26.23 45.20
N SER A 7 1.51 -26.38 45.34
CA SER A 7 2.46 -25.38 44.90
C SER A 7 2.44 -25.31 43.37
N SER A 8 1.80 -24.29 42.83
CA SER A 8 1.92 -23.94 41.41
C SER A 8 3.34 -23.43 41.15
N SER A 9 4.17 -24.27 40.54
CA SER A 9 5.50 -23.92 40.06
C SER A 9 5.40 -23.03 38.83
N TYR A 10 5.29 -21.71 39.01
CA TYR A 10 5.64 -20.75 37.97
C TYR A 10 7.12 -20.39 38.13
N GLY A 11 8.00 -21.20 37.52
CA GLY A 11 9.35 -20.71 37.19
C GLY A 11 9.24 -19.66 36.07
N PRO A 12 10.22 -18.77 35.90
CA PRO A 12 10.20 -17.82 34.79
C PRO A 12 10.30 -18.62 33.49
N GLU A 13 9.19 -18.80 32.79
CA GLU A 13 9.24 -19.33 31.43
C GLU A 13 10.04 -18.35 30.59
N THR A 14 11.20 -18.79 30.11
CA THR A 14 11.98 -18.06 29.12
C THR A 14 11.18 -18.08 27.82
N ASN A 15 10.36 -17.06 27.59
CA ASN A 15 9.72 -16.85 26.30
C ASN A 15 10.80 -16.53 25.27
N VAL A 16 11.17 -17.52 24.46
CA VAL A 16 12.03 -17.32 23.30
C VAL A 16 11.16 -16.73 22.20
N VAL A 17 11.48 -15.51 21.79
CA VAL A 17 10.81 -14.82 20.67
C VAL A 17 11.87 -14.31 19.71
N ASP A 18 11.51 -14.25 18.42
CA ASP A 18 12.41 -13.79 17.36
C ASP A 18 12.55 -12.27 17.36
N ILE A 19 11.53 -11.55 17.84
CA ILE A 19 11.46 -10.09 17.81
C ILE A 19 11.02 -9.53 19.17
N VAL A 20 11.72 -8.50 19.64
CA VAL A 20 11.34 -7.73 20.84
C VAL A 20 11.09 -6.28 20.42
N ILE A 21 9.88 -5.78 20.65
CA ILE A 21 9.49 -4.39 20.42
C ILE A 21 9.59 -3.65 21.73
N ILE A 22 10.41 -2.59 21.78
CA ILE A 22 10.60 -1.76 22.98
C ILE A 22 9.77 -0.48 22.81
N GLY A 23 8.84 -0.26 23.75
CA GLY A 23 7.81 0.77 23.74
C GLY A 23 6.44 0.20 23.35
N ALA A 24 5.44 0.37 24.21
CA ALA A 24 4.03 0.04 23.99
C ALA A 24 3.17 1.31 23.85
N GLY A 25 3.75 2.36 23.24
CA GLY A 25 3.00 3.48 22.69
C GLY A 25 2.50 3.17 21.26
N LEU A 26 1.94 4.18 20.59
CA LEU A 26 1.37 4.02 19.25
C LEU A 26 2.31 3.30 18.27
N SER A 27 3.56 3.76 18.14
CA SER A 27 4.53 3.19 17.19
C SER A 27 4.83 1.72 17.45
N GLY A 28 4.93 1.30 18.71
CA GLY A 28 5.19 -0.09 19.07
C GLY A 28 3.99 -1.00 18.82
N LEU A 29 2.78 -0.50 19.06
CA LEU A 29 1.56 -1.25 18.72
C LEU A 29 1.35 -1.35 17.22
N VAL A 30 1.67 -0.31 16.46
CA VAL A 30 1.66 -0.34 14.99
C VAL A 30 2.67 -1.36 14.47
N ALA A 31 3.89 -1.39 15.01
CA ALA A 31 4.89 -2.39 14.64
C ALA A 31 4.42 -3.82 14.94
N ALA A 32 3.82 -4.06 16.11
CA ALA A 32 3.24 -5.35 16.47
C ALA A 32 2.10 -5.77 15.52
N ALA A 33 1.25 -4.83 15.13
CA ALA A 33 0.16 -5.05 14.20
C ALA A 33 0.66 -5.44 12.81
N TYR A 34 1.74 -4.81 12.33
CA TYR A 34 2.37 -5.20 11.07
C TYR A 34 3.01 -6.59 11.15
N LEU A 35 3.71 -6.94 12.24
CA LEU A 35 4.24 -8.30 12.40
C LEU A 35 3.14 -9.37 12.34
N LYS A 36 2.02 -9.12 13.04
CA LYS A 36 0.83 -9.98 12.98
C LYS A 36 0.28 -10.11 11.56
N LYS A 37 0.16 -8.99 10.84
CA LYS A 37 -0.32 -8.96 9.46
C LYS A 37 0.56 -9.80 8.53
N GLU A 38 1.88 -9.76 8.73
CA GLU A 38 2.86 -10.56 7.99
C GLU A 38 2.96 -12.02 8.47
N GLY A 39 2.08 -12.48 9.36
CA GLY A 39 2.08 -13.83 9.91
C GLY A 39 3.26 -14.13 10.84
N ILE A 40 3.96 -13.10 11.31
CA ILE A 40 5.06 -13.22 12.27
C ILE A 40 4.47 -13.13 13.68
N ASP A 41 4.28 -14.29 14.32
CA ASP A 41 3.70 -14.37 15.68
C ASP A 41 4.75 -14.44 16.81
N SER A 42 6.03 -14.57 16.46
CA SER A 42 7.14 -14.76 17.41
C SER A 42 7.72 -13.42 17.86
N PHE A 43 6.91 -12.64 18.58
CA PHE A 43 7.35 -11.36 19.12
C PHE A 43 6.73 -11.02 20.47
N ILE A 44 7.36 -10.08 21.18
CA ILE A 44 6.77 -9.43 22.36
C ILE A 44 6.87 -7.91 22.23
N VAL A 45 5.96 -7.20 22.90
CA VAL A 45 6.01 -5.75 23.08
C VAL A 45 6.22 -5.48 24.57
N VAL A 46 7.28 -4.73 24.89
CA VAL A 46 7.67 -4.38 26.26
C VAL A 46 7.69 -2.86 26.44
N ASP A 47 7.26 -2.36 27.59
CA ASP A 47 7.32 -0.94 27.94
C ASP A 47 7.66 -0.80 29.42
N GLU A 48 8.16 0.35 29.82
CA GLU A 48 8.34 0.70 31.22
C GLU A 48 6.96 1.03 31.82
N GLY A 49 6.36 0.06 32.52
CA GLY A 49 5.10 0.24 33.24
C GLY A 49 3.87 -0.24 32.47
N ALA A 50 3.01 0.68 32.05
CA ALA A 50 1.72 0.38 31.40
C ALA A 50 1.73 0.74 29.91
N VAL A 51 0.80 0.23 29.12
CA VAL A 51 0.67 0.59 27.70
C VAL A 51 0.37 2.10 27.55
N GLY A 52 0.95 2.76 26.55
CA GLY A 52 0.63 4.13 26.16
C GLY A 52 1.82 5.03 25.84
N GLY A 53 3.04 4.67 26.27
CA GLY A 53 4.27 5.43 25.97
C GLY A 53 4.14 6.95 26.23
N THR A 54 4.50 7.76 25.23
CA THR A 54 4.43 9.24 25.32
C THR A 54 3.05 9.77 25.72
N TRP A 55 1.97 9.11 25.31
CA TRP A 55 0.59 9.50 25.64
C TRP A 55 0.24 9.23 27.11
N ARG A 56 0.83 8.19 27.70
CA ARG A 56 0.72 7.91 29.14
C ARG A 56 1.48 8.98 29.93
N ASP A 57 2.70 9.29 29.50
CA ASP A 57 3.66 10.08 30.28
C ASP A 57 3.41 11.60 30.24
N HIS A 58 2.87 12.15 29.14
CA HIS A 58 2.66 13.60 29.00
C HIS A 58 1.23 14.01 29.32
N HIS A 59 0.99 14.50 30.55
CA HIS A 59 -0.32 14.95 31.03
C HIS A 59 -0.35 16.48 31.21
N PHE A 60 -0.90 17.19 30.23
CA PHE A 60 -1.12 18.64 30.29
C PHE A 60 -2.51 19.00 29.75
N PRO A 61 -3.12 20.13 30.16
CA PRO A 61 -4.44 20.53 29.69
C PRO A 61 -4.51 20.62 28.16
N ASN A 62 -5.58 20.08 27.57
CA ASN A 62 -5.84 20.05 26.12
C ASN A 62 -4.77 19.31 25.29
N ALA A 63 -4.01 18.39 25.91
CA ALA A 63 -3.18 17.48 25.13
C ALA A 63 -4.07 16.64 24.20
N GLY A 64 -3.71 16.55 22.93
CA GLY A 64 -4.45 15.85 21.89
C GLY A 64 -3.60 15.70 20.63
N THR A 65 -4.15 15.09 19.59
CA THR A 65 -3.47 14.99 18.29
C THR A 65 -3.45 16.35 17.57
N ASP A 66 -2.37 16.64 16.85
CA ASP A 66 -2.24 17.81 15.97
C ASP A 66 -2.67 17.53 14.53
N THR A 67 -2.97 16.26 14.26
CA THR A 67 -3.42 15.69 12.99
C THR A 67 -4.78 15.04 13.22
N GLU A 68 -5.65 15.00 12.21
CA GLU A 68 -6.94 14.33 12.38
C GLU A 68 -6.75 12.86 12.77
N VAL A 69 -7.52 12.40 13.77
CA VAL A 69 -7.43 11.05 14.34
C VAL A 69 -7.37 9.97 13.25
N PRO A 70 -8.20 9.99 12.18
CA PRO A 70 -8.14 8.95 11.14
C PRO A 70 -6.82 8.89 10.36
N THR A 71 -6.07 10.00 10.25
CA THR A 71 -4.77 10.04 9.55
C THR A 71 -3.63 9.59 10.47
N TYR A 72 -3.86 9.60 11.78
CA TYR A 72 -2.85 9.29 12.79
C TYR A 72 -2.66 7.77 13.02
N TYR A 73 -3.63 6.95 12.60
CA TYR A 73 -3.60 5.49 12.76
C TYR A 73 -3.58 4.78 11.42
N PRO A 74 -2.85 3.65 11.29
CA PRO A 74 -2.96 2.82 10.10
C PRO A 74 -4.38 2.29 9.94
N SER A 75 -4.90 2.30 8.71
CA SER A 75 -6.28 1.92 8.37
C SER A 75 -6.68 0.49 8.75
N PHE A 76 -5.70 -0.40 8.95
CA PHE A 76 -5.93 -1.80 9.35
C PHE A 76 -6.01 -1.99 10.88
N LEU A 77 -5.79 -0.94 11.67
CA LEU A 77 -6.04 -0.93 13.10
C LEU A 77 -7.37 -0.21 13.39
N PRO A 78 -8.09 -0.56 14.47
CA PRO A 78 -9.26 0.21 14.88
C PRO A 78 -8.86 1.68 15.06
N THR A 79 -9.73 2.61 14.69
CA THR A 79 -9.55 4.04 14.98
C THR A 79 -10.11 4.33 16.38
N PRO A 80 -9.44 5.15 17.22
CA PRO A 80 -10.01 5.55 18.50
C PRO A 80 -11.36 6.26 18.31
N GLU A 81 -12.34 5.96 19.15
CA GLU A 81 -13.54 6.78 19.26
C GLU A 81 -13.20 8.06 20.03
N THR A 82 -13.21 9.20 19.33
CA THR A 82 -12.87 10.51 19.91
C THR A 82 -14.05 11.48 19.79
N SER A 83 -14.21 12.35 20.78
CA SER A 83 -15.26 13.37 20.80
C SER A 83 -14.99 14.52 19.81
N SER A 84 -13.77 14.63 19.28
CA SER A 84 -13.37 15.61 18.28
C SER A 84 -12.49 15.00 17.19
N GLN A 85 -12.37 15.71 16.05
CA GLN A 85 -11.51 15.32 14.94
C GLN A 85 -10.02 15.22 15.32
N PHE A 86 -9.60 15.88 16.40
CA PHE A 86 -8.21 15.97 16.86
C PHE A 86 -7.96 15.22 18.17
N GLY A 87 -8.90 14.37 18.63
CA GLY A 87 -8.72 13.37 19.70
C GLY A 87 -7.96 13.82 20.95
N GLU A 88 -8.66 13.94 22.08
CA GLU A 88 -7.98 14.28 23.34
C GLU A 88 -7.10 13.13 23.84
N ARG A 89 -6.03 13.47 24.56
CA ARG A 89 -5.00 12.52 25.02
C ARG A 89 -5.58 11.33 25.77
N ASP A 90 -6.59 11.52 26.61
CA ASP A 90 -7.18 10.39 27.36
C ASP A 90 -8.05 9.47 26.48
N GLU A 91 -8.68 10.02 25.44
CA GLU A 91 -9.40 9.24 24.42
C GLU A 91 -8.40 8.39 23.62
N ILE A 92 -7.30 9.00 23.19
CA ILE A 92 -6.18 8.33 22.53
C ILE A 92 -5.52 7.29 23.46
N LEU A 93 -5.35 7.59 24.74
CA LEU A 93 -4.75 6.67 25.70
C LEU A 93 -5.64 5.44 25.93
N SER A 94 -6.96 5.62 25.94
CA SER A 94 -7.95 4.55 26.14
C SER A 94 -7.92 3.50 25.01
N TYR A 95 -7.48 3.91 23.82
CA TYR A 95 -7.33 3.04 22.65
C TYR A 95 -6.20 2.01 22.78
N PHE A 96 -5.12 2.32 23.49
CA PHE A 96 -3.92 1.49 23.47
C PHE A 96 -4.07 0.15 24.19
N ALA A 97 -4.78 0.11 25.33
CA ALA A 97 -4.92 -1.11 26.11
C ALA A 97 -5.71 -2.22 25.38
N PRO A 98 -6.87 -1.93 24.73
CA PRO A 98 -7.55 -2.90 23.87
C PRO A 98 -6.68 -3.43 22.72
N VAL A 99 -5.93 -2.57 22.05
CA VAL A 99 -5.05 -2.96 20.93
C VAL A 99 -3.92 -3.86 21.41
N PHE A 100 -3.28 -3.50 22.52
CA PHE A 100 -2.21 -4.32 23.10
C PHE A 100 -2.68 -5.71 23.52
N ALA A 101 -3.92 -5.84 24.00
CA ALA A 101 -4.50 -7.14 24.37
C ALA A 101 -4.63 -8.10 23.18
N HIS A 102 -4.69 -7.60 21.94
CA HIS A 102 -4.75 -8.42 20.72
C HIS A 102 -3.44 -9.17 20.43
N PHE A 103 -2.30 -8.71 20.96
CA PHE A 103 -0.97 -9.17 20.56
C PHE A 103 -0.33 -10.23 21.47
N ARG A 104 -1.11 -10.89 22.35
CA ARG A 104 -0.62 -11.83 23.38
C ARG A 104 0.46 -11.20 24.28
N PRO A 105 0.08 -10.46 25.33
CA PRO A 105 1.01 -9.64 26.07
C PRO A 105 1.98 -10.46 26.94
N GLY A 106 3.28 -10.25 26.74
CA GLY A 106 4.31 -10.43 27.76
C GLY A 106 4.58 -9.10 28.44
N LEU A 107 3.80 -8.74 29.46
CA LEU A 107 4.07 -7.55 30.27
C LEU A 107 5.16 -7.89 31.30
N ALA A 108 6.41 -7.63 30.95
CA ALA A 108 7.48 -7.62 31.95
C ALA A 108 7.28 -6.38 32.84
N LYS A 109 6.71 -6.58 34.03
CA LYS A 109 6.81 -5.58 35.10
C LYS A 109 8.23 -5.59 35.63
N GLU A 110 8.89 -4.44 35.49
CA GLU A 110 10.22 -4.12 35.99
C GLU A 110 11.38 -4.87 35.34
N THR A 111 12.15 -4.14 34.53
CA THR A 111 13.61 -4.30 34.60
C THR A 111 14.15 -2.98 35.11
N SER A 112 14.34 -2.88 36.43
CA SER A 112 15.29 -1.92 36.97
C SER A 112 16.62 -2.19 36.26
N THR A 113 17.08 -1.24 35.44
CA THR A 113 18.43 -1.25 34.88
C THR A 113 19.42 -0.98 36.02
N SER A 114 19.59 -1.97 36.88
CA SER A 114 20.72 -2.04 37.79
C SER A 114 21.55 -3.25 37.40
N THR A 115 22.85 -3.00 37.20
CA THR A 115 23.95 -3.93 37.00
C THR A 115 24.24 -4.34 35.54
N GLY A 116 25.53 -4.21 35.21
CA GLY A 116 26.04 -4.10 33.85
C GLY A 116 25.97 -5.37 33.03
N PHE A 117 26.01 -5.18 31.71
CA PHE A 117 26.19 -6.25 30.73
C PHE A 117 27.48 -7.04 31.06
N PRO A 118 27.39 -8.33 31.39
CA PRO A 118 28.56 -9.19 31.44
C PRO A 118 28.94 -9.54 30.01
N GLU A 119 30.22 -9.34 29.70
CA GLU A 119 30.87 -9.88 28.52
C GLU A 119 30.65 -11.40 28.36
N ARG A 120 30.45 -11.80 27.08
CA ARG A 120 30.65 -13.13 26.47
C ARG A 120 29.58 -14.21 26.73
N HIS A 121 28.70 -14.44 25.75
CA HIS A 121 28.79 -15.54 24.75
C HIS A 121 27.44 -15.73 24.04
N SER A 122 27.49 -15.68 22.71
CA SER A 122 26.61 -16.36 21.73
C SER A 122 25.14 -15.93 21.57
N SER A 123 24.92 -15.18 20.48
CA SER A 123 23.79 -15.31 19.53
C SER A 123 22.37 -14.93 19.99
N VAL A 124 22.11 -13.63 20.23
CA VAL A 124 20.76 -13.06 20.05
C VAL A 124 20.92 -11.64 19.50
N TYR A 125 20.42 -11.39 18.28
CA TYR A 125 20.35 -10.05 17.69
C TYR A 125 19.26 -9.25 18.41
N ALA A 126 19.64 -8.45 19.41
CA ALA A 126 18.79 -7.38 19.92
C ALA A 126 18.86 -6.20 18.93
N LEU A 127 17.90 -6.11 18.02
CA LEU A 127 17.78 -4.96 17.12
C LEU A 127 17.09 -3.81 17.86
N LEU A 128 17.87 -3.03 18.60
CA LEU A 128 17.47 -1.72 19.10
C LEU A 128 17.35 -0.75 17.92
N LEU A 129 16.12 -0.42 17.51
CA LEU A 129 15.86 0.65 16.55
C LEU A 129 15.91 2.00 17.27
N LEU A 130 17.11 2.55 17.37
CA LEU A 130 17.31 3.98 17.61
C LEU A 130 18.38 4.53 16.66
N LEU A 131 18.00 5.66 16.03
CA LEU A 131 18.80 6.74 15.45
C LEU A 131 19.10 6.75 13.93
N SER A 132 18.70 7.87 13.33
CA SER A 132 19.45 8.57 12.27
C SER A 132 20.62 9.33 12.93
N ILE A 133 21.87 9.07 12.49
CA ILE A 133 22.91 10.05 12.09
C ILE A 133 23.87 9.35 11.11
N ALA A 134 24.29 10.08 10.09
CA ALA A 134 25.15 9.74 8.96
C ALA A 134 26.48 9.00 9.25
N ASP A 135 26.98 8.36 8.17
CA ASP A 135 28.36 7.96 7.87
C ASP A 135 29.14 7.17 8.94
N VAL A 136 29.19 5.84 8.79
CA VAL A 136 30.43 5.04 8.80
C VAL A 136 30.17 3.73 8.05
N GLY A 137 30.87 3.47 6.94
CA GLY A 137 30.71 2.18 6.26
C GLY A 137 31.50 1.90 4.98
N ALA A 138 32.30 2.84 4.49
CA ALA A 138 33.42 2.47 3.62
C ALA A 138 34.42 1.65 4.44
N LEU A 139 34.36 0.31 4.37
CA LEU A 139 35.49 -0.61 4.61
C LEU A 139 35.03 -2.06 4.44
N ARG A 140 35.36 -2.66 3.28
CA ARG A 140 36.18 -3.88 3.15
C ARG A 140 36.16 -4.37 1.69
N THR A 141 37.25 -4.08 0.98
CA THR A 141 37.69 -4.87 -0.18
C THR A 141 38.29 -6.20 0.33
N PRO A 142 38.43 -7.22 -0.54
CA PRO A 142 39.67 -7.33 -1.30
C PRO A 142 39.46 -7.61 -2.80
N LEU A 143 40.42 -7.11 -3.58
CA LEU A 143 40.59 -7.26 -5.03
C LEU A 143 41.30 -8.56 -5.42
N SER A 144 41.13 -8.87 -6.72
CA SER A 144 42.00 -9.65 -7.63
C SER A 144 41.63 -11.13 -7.82
N ALA A 145 41.68 -11.71 -9.01
CA ALA A 145 41.80 -11.21 -10.37
C ALA A 145 41.45 -12.37 -11.31
N SER A 146 40.74 -12.15 -12.41
CA SER A 146 40.99 -12.86 -13.68
C SER A 146 40.23 -12.21 -14.83
N ARG A 147 41.01 -11.70 -15.79
CA ARG A 147 40.55 -11.37 -17.13
C ARG A 147 40.13 -12.64 -17.86
N ARG A 148 38.99 -12.65 -18.54
CA ARG A 148 38.82 -13.34 -19.84
C ARG A 148 37.88 -12.54 -20.73
N ALA A 149 38.42 -12.08 -21.85
CA ALA A 149 37.69 -11.60 -22.99
C ALA A 149 36.96 -12.78 -23.65
N VAL A 150 35.70 -12.58 -24.06
CA VAL A 150 35.03 -13.43 -25.03
C VAL A 150 34.53 -12.54 -26.16
N LEU A 151 35.09 -12.80 -27.34
CA LEU A 151 34.75 -12.22 -28.63
C LEU A 151 33.74 -13.17 -29.31
N ALA A 152 32.56 -12.69 -29.65
CA ALA A 152 31.65 -13.28 -30.65
C ALA A 152 30.67 -12.16 -31.03
N GLY A 153 30.70 -11.57 -32.23
CA GLY A 153 30.53 -12.25 -33.52
C GLY A 153 29.16 -11.83 -34.07
N ALA A 154 28.98 -10.54 -34.37
CA ALA A 154 27.73 -10.01 -34.90
C ALA A 154 27.60 -10.36 -36.40
N LEU A 155 26.76 -11.35 -36.70
CA LEU A 155 26.27 -11.61 -38.05
C LEU A 155 25.16 -10.60 -38.37
N ALA A 156 25.47 -9.63 -39.22
CA ALA A 156 24.48 -8.74 -39.81
C ALA A 156 23.69 -9.50 -40.89
N LEU A 157 22.39 -9.68 -40.67
CA LEU A 157 21.44 -10.09 -41.70
C LEU A 157 20.78 -8.83 -42.30
N PRO A 158 20.53 -8.80 -43.63
CA PRO A 158 19.94 -7.64 -44.26
C PRO A 158 18.46 -7.53 -43.88
N ALA A 159 18.03 -6.32 -43.51
CA ALA A 159 16.64 -6.01 -43.26
C ALA A 159 15.83 -6.16 -44.55
N SER A 160 15.10 -7.27 -44.68
CA SER A 160 14.06 -7.41 -45.70
C SER A 160 12.91 -6.50 -45.30
N SER A 161 12.71 -5.42 -46.07
CA SER A 161 11.57 -4.52 -45.94
C SER A 161 10.26 -5.28 -46.18
N ARG A 162 9.63 -5.78 -45.12
CA ARG A 162 8.19 -6.06 -45.15
C ARG A 162 7.48 -4.73 -44.93
N ARG A 163 6.77 -4.28 -45.97
CA ARG A 163 5.71 -3.28 -45.84
C ARG A 163 4.80 -3.73 -44.70
N ALA A 164 4.75 -2.94 -43.63
CA ALA A 164 3.74 -3.11 -42.60
C ALA A 164 2.37 -2.87 -43.24
N VAL A 165 1.55 -3.93 -43.27
CA VAL A 165 0.11 -3.78 -43.40
C VAL A 165 -0.36 -3.31 -42.04
N ALA A 166 -0.98 -2.13 -41.97
CA ALA A 166 -1.56 -1.60 -40.74
C ALA A 166 -2.68 -2.54 -40.29
N ASP A 167 -2.54 -3.09 -39.08
CA ASP A 167 -3.58 -3.79 -38.33
C ASP A 167 -4.25 -2.75 -37.43
N ASP A 168 -5.52 -2.45 -37.71
CA ASP A 168 -6.29 -1.33 -37.14
C ASP A 168 -7.06 -1.74 -35.87
N SER A 169 -6.36 -2.29 -34.86
CA SER A 169 -6.91 -2.44 -33.50
C SER A 169 -5.83 -2.73 -32.45
N SER A 170 -4.89 -1.81 -32.24
CA SER A 170 -4.05 -1.88 -31.03
C SER A 170 -4.91 -1.58 -29.79
N ASP A 171 -4.74 -2.34 -28.71
CA ASP A 171 -5.34 -2.04 -27.41
C ASP A 171 -5.12 -0.56 -27.03
N ILE A 172 -6.15 0.08 -26.49
CA ILE A 172 -6.05 1.39 -25.88
C ILE A 172 -5.65 1.26 -24.42
N GLU A 173 -4.88 2.23 -23.95
CA GLU A 173 -4.56 2.36 -22.53
C GLU A 173 -5.55 3.33 -21.87
N VAL A 174 -6.20 2.84 -20.82
CA VAL A 174 -7.16 3.60 -20.00
C VAL A 174 -6.86 3.37 -18.53
N TYR A 175 -7.31 4.26 -17.67
CA TYR A 175 -7.23 4.03 -16.23
C TYR A 175 -8.49 4.51 -15.52
N PHE A 176 -8.81 3.86 -14.40
CA PHE A 176 -9.96 4.17 -13.56
C PHE A 176 -9.52 4.25 -12.11
N GLY A 177 -9.93 5.29 -11.39
CA GLY A 177 -9.70 5.47 -9.96
C GLY A 177 -10.99 5.89 -9.27
N CYS A 178 -11.26 5.31 -8.11
CA CYS A 178 -12.42 5.61 -7.28
C CYS A 178 -12.20 5.06 -5.86
N GLY A 179 -11.33 5.71 -5.08
CA GLY A 179 -10.93 5.21 -3.76
C GLY A 179 -9.65 4.39 -3.82
N CYS A 180 -9.44 3.53 -2.82
CA CYS A 180 -8.27 2.66 -2.74
C CYS A 180 -8.16 1.74 -3.97
N PHE A 181 -7.03 1.80 -4.67
CA PHE A 181 -6.81 1.04 -5.90
C PHE A 181 -6.74 -0.49 -5.72
N TRP A 182 -6.67 -1.02 -4.49
CA TRP A 182 -6.56 -2.46 -4.25
C TRP A 182 -7.85 -3.18 -4.65
N HIS A 183 -8.99 -2.65 -4.21
CA HIS A 183 -10.30 -3.16 -4.61
C HIS A 183 -10.55 -2.89 -6.10
N VAL A 184 -10.19 -1.70 -6.58
CA VAL A 184 -10.38 -1.33 -8.00
C VAL A 184 -9.61 -2.31 -8.88
N GLN A 185 -8.39 -2.70 -8.47
CA GLN A 185 -7.58 -3.65 -9.22
C GLN A 185 -8.23 -5.02 -9.22
N HIS A 186 -8.74 -5.48 -8.08
CA HIS A 186 -9.43 -6.76 -8.00
C HIS A 186 -10.61 -6.81 -8.98
N GLU A 187 -11.50 -5.82 -8.94
CA GLU A 187 -12.69 -5.77 -9.79
C GLU A 187 -12.33 -5.75 -11.28
N PHE A 188 -11.30 -4.99 -11.67
CA PHE A 188 -10.86 -4.96 -13.06
C PHE A 188 -10.13 -6.22 -13.52
N VAL A 189 -9.40 -6.90 -12.64
CA VAL A 189 -8.83 -8.22 -12.94
C VAL A 189 -9.95 -9.22 -13.20
N MET A 190 -11.00 -9.22 -12.39
CA MET A 190 -12.17 -10.07 -12.61
C MET A 190 -12.91 -9.71 -13.90
N ALA A 191 -13.04 -8.41 -14.21
CA ALA A 191 -13.60 -7.93 -15.47
C ALA A 191 -12.78 -8.40 -16.68
N GLU A 192 -11.45 -8.34 -16.65
CA GLU A 192 -10.58 -8.85 -17.72
C GLU A 192 -10.73 -10.36 -17.93
N LYS A 193 -10.82 -11.13 -16.84
CA LYS A 193 -11.06 -12.58 -16.91
C LYS A 193 -12.42 -12.87 -17.55
N LYS A 194 -13.47 -12.15 -17.14
CA LYS A 194 -14.85 -12.36 -17.57
C LYS A 194 -15.13 -11.85 -18.99
N LEU A 195 -14.76 -10.62 -19.29
CA LEU A 195 -15.12 -9.93 -20.53
C LEU A 195 -14.16 -10.25 -21.68
N LEU A 196 -12.88 -10.49 -21.37
CA LEU A 196 -11.83 -10.73 -22.38
C LEU A 196 -11.26 -12.15 -22.35
N GLY A 197 -11.66 -12.98 -21.39
CA GLY A 197 -11.15 -14.36 -21.27
C GLY A 197 -9.67 -14.44 -20.92
N ARG A 198 -9.10 -13.39 -20.31
CA ARG A 198 -7.66 -13.32 -20.03
C ARG A 198 -7.25 -14.30 -18.93
N SER A 199 -6.17 -15.02 -19.16
CA SER A 199 -5.44 -15.76 -18.11
C SER A 199 -4.58 -14.81 -17.27
N ASP A 200 -4.07 -15.27 -16.13
CA ASP A 200 -3.27 -14.44 -15.20
C ASP A 200 -2.08 -13.72 -15.87
N LEU A 201 -1.39 -14.37 -16.82
CA LEU A 201 -0.27 -13.75 -17.55
C LEU A 201 -0.73 -12.74 -18.60
N GLN A 202 -2.00 -12.77 -19.01
CA GLN A 202 -2.57 -11.83 -19.96
C GLN A 202 -3.21 -10.62 -19.27
N ILE A 203 -3.37 -10.64 -17.94
CA ILE A 203 -3.96 -9.55 -17.17
C ILE A 203 -3.11 -8.28 -17.30
N THR A 204 -3.79 -7.19 -17.64
CA THR A 204 -3.19 -5.88 -17.86
C THR A 204 -3.50 -4.89 -16.76
N SER A 205 -4.40 -5.16 -15.83
CA SER A 205 -4.69 -4.27 -14.70
C SER A 205 -3.45 -4.05 -13.83
N ARG A 206 -3.05 -2.79 -13.63
CA ARG A 206 -1.93 -2.39 -12.76
C ARG A 206 -2.35 -1.22 -11.88
N ALA A 207 -2.15 -1.37 -10.58
CA ALA A 207 -2.31 -0.28 -9.62
C ALA A 207 -1.20 0.75 -9.79
N GLY A 208 -1.51 2.03 -9.57
CA GLY A 208 -0.56 3.12 -9.67
C GLY A 208 -1.21 4.49 -9.57
N TYR A 209 -0.59 5.48 -10.16
CA TYR A 209 -0.89 6.89 -9.92
C TYR A 209 -1.13 7.64 -11.23
N ALA A 210 -2.14 8.49 -11.28
CA ALA A 210 -2.38 9.36 -12.44
C ALA A 210 -3.20 10.60 -12.07
N GLY A 211 -3.38 11.49 -13.04
CA GLY A 211 -4.24 12.66 -12.88
C GLY A 211 -3.63 13.82 -12.10
N GLY A 212 -2.35 13.78 -11.77
CA GLY A 212 -1.57 14.87 -11.17
C GLY A 212 -0.63 15.58 -12.16
N SER A 213 0.32 16.34 -11.62
CA SER A 213 1.16 17.30 -12.38
C SER A 213 2.39 16.71 -13.08
N GLY A 214 2.51 15.38 -13.16
CA GLY A 214 3.63 14.69 -13.79
C GLY A 214 4.48 13.90 -12.79
N MET A 215 5.77 13.74 -13.06
CA MET A 215 6.69 12.98 -12.21
C MET A 215 7.80 13.86 -11.64
N GLN A 216 8.37 13.44 -10.52
CA GLN A 216 9.57 14.05 -9.94
C GLN A 216 10.70 13.03 -9.98
N ASP A 217 11.88 13.45 -10.47
CA ASP A 217 13.06 12.59 -10.60
C ASP A 217 12.81 11.28 -11.36
N GLY A 218 11.93 11.33 -12.37
CA GLY A 218 11.61 10.19 -13.22
C GLY A 218 10.62 9.19 -12.62
N LYS A 219 10.02 9.49 -11.46
CA LYS A 219 9.12 8.56 -10.74
C LYS A 219 7.98 9.27 -10.02
N VAL A 220 6.99 8.47 -9.63
CA VAL A 220 5.85 8.83 -8.78
C VAL A 220 5.70 7.67 -7.82
N CYS A 221 5.80 7.93 -6.52
CA CYS A 221 5.95 6.93 -5.49
C CYS A 221 4.83 7.06 -4.45
N TYR A 222 4.52 5.93 -3.82
CA TYR A 222 3.65 5.93 -2.66
C TYR A 222 4.25 6.72 -1.49
N HIS A 223 3.40 7.00 -0.50
CA HIS A 223 3.76 7.60 0.78
C HIS A 223 5.04 6.98 1.33
N ASN A 224 6.07 7.81 1.46
CA ASN A 224 7.36 7.41 1.99
C ASN A 224 7.92 8.48 2.93
N ALA A 225 8.60 8.04 3.99
CA ALA A 225 9.14 8.93 5.02
C ALA A 225 10.18 9.93 4.48
N ALA A 226 10.79 9.62 3.33
CA ALA A 226 11.73 10.51 2.66
C ALA A 226 11.03 11.58 1.79
N GLN A 227 9.71 11.50 1.62
CA GLN A 227 8.89 12.38 0.77
C GLN A 227 9.44 12.48 -0.66
N ILE A 228 10.02 11.38 -1.14
CA ILE A 228 10.59 11.28 -2.48
C ILE A 228 9.46 11.02 -3.45
N SER A 229 9.23 11.97 -4.37
CA SER A 229 8.30 11.85 -5.49
C SER A 229 6.90 11.38 -5.08
N ASP A 230 6.45 11.80 -3.90
CA ASP A 230 5.19 11.39 -3.30
C ASP A 230 3.98 11.72 -4.19
N TYR A 231 3.16 10.72 -4.50
CA TYR A 231 2.08 10.86 -5.49
C TYR A 231 1.01 11.87 -5.06
N GLY A 232 0.68 11.95 -3.77
CA GLY A 232 -0.25 12.93 -3.21
C GLY A 232 0.27 14.35 -3.35
N SER A 233 1.53 14.56 -3.00
CA SER A 233 2.23 15.84 -3.16
C SER A 233 2.30 16.29 -4.62
N LEU A 234 2.36 15.34 -5.56
CA LEU A 234 2.33 15.59 -7.01
C LEU A 234 0.91 15.76 -7.57
N GLY A 235 -0.13 15.58 -6.74
CA GLY A 235 -1.54 15.76 -7.09
C GLY A 235 -2.16 14.57 -7.84
N HIS A 236 -1.55 13.40 -7.79
CA HIS A 236 -2.11 12.19 -8.41
C HIS A 236 -3.25 11.60 -7.57
N ALA A 237 -4.03 10.75 -8.20
CA ALA A 237 -4.97 9.84 -7.54
C ALA A 237 -4.46 8.41 -7.71
N GLU A 238 -4.88 7.54 -6.79
CA GLU A 238 -4.82 6.10 -6.98
C GLU A 238 -5.73 5.67 -8.14
N VAL A 239 -5.16 4.94 -9.09
CA VAL A 239 -5.85 4.45 -10.27
C VAL A 239 -5.38 3.05 -10.64
N VAL A 240 -6.19 2.36 -11.44
CA VAL A 240 -5.84 1.11 -12.08
C VAL A 240 -5.84 1.30 -13.58
N ARG A 241 -4.69 1.04 -14.20
CA ARG A 241 -4.53 1.12 -15.66
C ARG A 241 -4.74 -0.24 -16.32
N LEU A 242 -5.55 -0.26 -17.38
CA LEU A 242 -5.80 -1.41 -18.24
C LEU A 242 -5.35 -1.14 -19.68
N ARG A 243 -5.04 -2.20 -20.42
CA ARG A 243 -4.93 -2.17 -21.88
C ARG A 243 -6.02 -3.05 -22.47
N ILE A 244 -6.98 -2.45 -23.17
CA ILE A 244 -8.19 -3.15 -23.64
C ILE A 244 -8.47 -2.82 -25.11
N PRO A 245 -9.17 -3.69 -25.85
CA PRO A 245 -9.68 -3.34 -27.16
C PRO A 245 -10.61 -2.12 -27.06
N PRO A 246 -10.54 -1.14 -27.98
CA PRO A 246 -11.43 0.02 -27.96
C PRO A 246 -12.92 -0.36 -27.91
N THR A 247 -13.30 -1.42 -28.62
CA THR A 247 -14.67 -1.95 -28.66
C THR A 247 -15.18 -2.49 -27.33
N SER A 248 -14.28 -2.76 -26.38
CA SER A 248 -14.63 -3.25 -25.05
C SER A 248 -14.74 -2.13 -24.02
N PHE A 249 -14.35 -0.88 -24.36
CA PHE A 249 -14.31 0.23 -23.41
C PHE A 249 -15.63 0.42 -22.67
N ARG A 250 -16.76 0.45 -23.40
CA ARG A 250 -18.09 0.55 -22.81
C ARG A 250 -18.34 -0.48 -21.70
N ALA A 251 -18.01 -1.74 -21.92
CA ALA A 251 -18.24 -2.78 -20.92
C ALA A 251 -17.40 -2.57 -19.65
N PHE A 252 -16.15 -2.08 -19.80
CA PHE A 252 -15.30 -1.73 -18.65
C PHE A 252 -15.79 -0.46 -17.94
N ALA A 253 -16.32 0.52 -18.67
CA ALA A 253 -16.96 1.69 -18.07
C ALA A 253 -18.20 1.32 -17.23
N GLU A 254 -18.94 0.29 -17.64
CA GLU A 254 -20.05 -0.24 -16.84
C GLU A 254 -19.57 -0.93 -15.55
N GLU A 255 -18.49 -1.69 -15.60
CA GLU A 255 -17.88 -2.25 -14.39
C GLU A 255 -17.40 -1.15 -13.44
N TYR A 256 -16.82 -0.06 -13.95
CA TYR A 256 -16.46 1.12 -13.15
C TYR A 256 -17.69 1.75 -12.46
N VAL A 257 -18.78 1.97 -13.18
CA VAL A 257 -20.00 2.59 -12.62
C VAL A 257 -20.65 1.69 -11.55
N LYS A 258 -20.52 0.37 -11.67
CA LYS A 258 -21.05 -0.58 -10.67
C LYS A 258 -20.36 -0.47 -9.31
N LEU A 259 -19.14 0.07 -9.26
CA LEU A 259 -18.40 0.28 -8.01
C LEU A 259 -19.07 1.33 -7.12
N PHE A 260 -19.91 2.19 -7.69
CA PHE A 260 -20.63 3.23 -6.95
C PHE A 260 -22.00 2.73 -6.50
N ASP A 261 -22.41 3.16 -5.30
CA ASP A 261 -23.78 2.93 -4.85
C ASP A 261 -24.80 3.80 -5.64
N LYS A 262 -26.09 3.67 -5.31
CA LYS A 262 -27.17 4.40 -5.98
C LYS A 262 -27.09 5.93 -5.81
N ASP A 263 -26.35 6.42 -4.82
CA ASP A 263 -26.20 7.84 -4.50
C ASP A 263 -24.86 8.38 -5.00
N GLY A 264 -24.10 7.57 -5.75
CA GLY A 264 -22.79 7.94 -6.29
C GLY A 264 -21.68 7.92 -5.24
N ASN A 265 -21.88 7.25 -4.10
CA ASN A 265 -20.80 7.04 -3.14
C ASN A 265 -19.90 5.91 -3.62
N ARG A 266 -18.59 6.12 -3.48
CA ARG A 266 -17.57 5.09 -3.59
C ARG A 266 -17.63 4.15 -2.39
N PRO A 267 -17.06 2.94 -2.48
CA PRO A 267 -16.88 2.06 -1.35
C PRO A 267 -15.68 2.52 -0.48
N ASP A 268 -15.56 3.82 -0.20
CA ASP A 268 -14.48 4.38 0.60
C ASP A 268 -14.48 3.72 1.97
N GLN A 269 -13.33 3.20 2.38
CA GLN A 269 -13.13 2.73 3.75
C GLN A 269 -12.93 3.93 4.68
N LEU A 270 -12.92 3.70 6.00
CA LEU A 270 -12.75 4.75 7.00
C LEU A 270 -11.34 5.38 6.93
N GLY A 271 -11.09 6.24 5.94
CA GLY A 271 -9.81 6.92 5.70
C GLY A 271 -9.53 7.30 4.25
N ASP A 272 -10.14 6.63 3.27
CA ASP A 272 -9.85 6.81 1.84
C ASP A 272 -10.58 8.03 1.26
N ARG A 273 -10.26 9.22 1.79
CA ARG A 273 -10.86 10.49 1.38
C ARG A 273 -9.78 11.51 1.06
N GLY A 274 -10.13 12.41 0.15
CA GLY A 274 -9.21 13.47 -0.27
C GLY A 274 -8.67 13.22 -1.66
N LEU A 275 -7.79 14.14 -2.07
CA LEU A 275 -7.36 14.27 -3.45
C LEU A 275 -6.83 12.96 -4.03
N GLU A 276 -6.11 12.18 -3.22
CA GLU A 276 -5.48 10.91 -3.58
C GLU A 276 -6.48 9.80 -3.95
N TYR A 277 -7.72 9.89 -3.46
CA TYR A 277 -8.75 8.86 -3.60
C TYR A 277 -9.88 9.30 -4.54
N ARG A 278 -9.74 10.47 -5.18
CA ARG A 278 -10.78 11.06 -6.02
C ARG A 278 -11.11 10.18 -7.24
N ASN A 279 -12.29 10.41 -7.81
CA ASN A 279 -12.73 9.71 -9.00
C ASN A 279 -12.02 10.25 -10.25
N VAL A 280 -11.29 9.39 -10.96
CA VAL A 280 -10.57 9.78 -12.18
C VAL A 280 -10.75 8.70 -13.25
N VAL A 281 -11.05 9.12 -14.48
CA VAL A 281 -11.08 8.24 -15.64
C VAL A 281 -10.14 8.76 -16.72
N GLY A 282 -9.07 8.04 -17.00
CA GLY A 282 -8.13 8.34 -18.06
C GLY A 282 -8.51 7.67 -19.35
N ILE A 283 -8.72 8.46 -20.41
CA ILE A 283 -8.96 7.95 -21.77
C ILE A 283 -8.12 8.75 -22.80
N PRO A 284 -7.71 8.13 -23.91
CA PRO A 284 -7.03 8.86 -24.99
C PRO A 284 -7.91 10.01 -25.52
N GLY A 285 -7.39 11.25 -25.47
CA GLY A 285 -8.10 12.46 -25.89
C GLY A 285 -9.05 13.04 -24.83
N GLY A 286 -9.12 12.44 -23.63
CA GLY A 286 -9.89 12.94 -22.49
C GLY A 286 -11.37 13.19 -22.80
N GLY A 287 -11.95 14.24 -22.21
CA GLY A 287 -13.37 14.58 -22.40
C GLY A 287 -13.80 14.92 -23.84
N GLY A 288 -12.84 15.13 -24.77
CA GLY A 288 -13.14 15.33 -26.20
C GLY A 288 -13.21 14.02 -26.99
N SER A 289 -12.87 12.89 -26.37
CA SER A 289 -12.86 11.58 -27.00
C SER A 289 -14.27 11.01 -27.19
N PRO A 290 -14.56 10.25 -28.26
CA PRO A 290 -15.80 9.47 -28.36
C PRO A 290 -16.03 8.54 -27.16
N LEU A 291 -14.96 8.06 -26.54
CA LEU A 291 -15.02 7.22 -25.34
C LEU A 291 -15.63 7.95 -24.14
N ALA A 292 -15.50 9.28 -24.05
CA ALA A 292 -16.16 10.06 -23.00
C ALA A 292 -17.68 9.94 -23.08
N LYS A 293 -18.23 9.85 -24.30
CA LYS A 293 -19.67 9.62 -24.50
C LYS A 293 -20.08 8.21 -24.05
N GLU A 294 -19.28 7.20 -24.36
CA GLU A 294 -19.55 5.83 -23.91
C GLU A 294 -19.56 5.72 -22.39
N LEU A 295 -18.68 6.44 -21.70
CA LEU A 295 -18.62 6.51 -20.24
C LEU A 295 -19.89 7.15 -19.65
N VAL A 296 -20.36 8.27 -20.22
CA VAL A 296 -21.61 8.91 -19.81
C VAL A 296 -22.81 7.99 -20.04
N ASP A 297 -22.87 7.34 -21.20
CA ASP A 297 -23.96 6.41 -21.52
C ASP A 297 -23.94 5.19 -20.59
N ALA A 298 -22.76 4.67 -20.22
CA ALA A 298 -22.60 3.60 -19.22
C ALA A 298 -23.19 4.01 -17.87
N SER A 299 -22.95 5.25 -17.42
CA SER A 299 -23.54 5.80 -16.19
C SER A 299 -25.06 5.81 -16.26
N ARG A 300 -25.62 6.41 -17.32
CA ARG A 300 -27.08 6.55 -17.52
C ARG A 300 -27.81 5.21 -17.52
N GLU A 301 -27.25 4.20 -18.17
CA GLU A 301 -27.85 2.86 -18.22
C GLU A 301 -27.71 2.08 -16.90
N ASN A 302 -26.82 2.51 -16.01
CA ASN A 302 -26.61 1.92 -14.68
C ASN A 302 -27.11 2.82 -13.54
N GLY A 303 -28.11 3.67 -13.83
CA GLY A 303 -28.81 4.48 -12.82
C GLY A 303 -28.33 5.93 -12.67
N ASP A 304 -27.49 6.41 -13.61
CA ASP A 304 -27.00 7.80 -13.70
C ASP A 304 -26.36 8.29 -12.39
N LYS A 305 -25.52 7.44 -11.81
CA LYS A 305 -24.92 7.62 -10.48
C LYS A 305 -23.82 8.67 -10.43
N LEU A 306 -23.27 9.04 -11.60
CA LEU A 306 -22.07 9.86 -11.73
C LEU A 306 -22.26 11.00 -12.72
N ASP A 307 -21.79 12.17 -12.31
CA ASP A 307 -21.46 13.28 -13.18
C ASP A 307 -20.03 13.15 -13.72
N PHE A 308 -19.79 13.69 -14.91
CA PHE A 308 -18.48 13.68 -15.55
C PHE A 308 -18.00 15.08 -15.85
N ALA A 309 -16.80 15.41 -15.40
CA ALA A 309 -16.16 16.70 -15.63
C ALA A 309 -14.87 16.51 -16.40
N LYS A 310 -14.47 17.51 -17.19
CA LYS A 310 -13.13 17.53 -17.78
C LYS A 310 -12.11 17.71 -16.67
N GLY A 311 -11.17 16.78 -16.54
CA GLY A 311 -10.08 16.91 -15.57
C GLY A 311 -8.91 17.74 -16.09
N LYS A 312 -8.17 18.35 -15.16
CA LYS A 312 -7.08 19.29 -15.45
C LYS A 312 -5.80 19.01 -14.64
N GLY A 313 -5.83 18.03 -13.74
CA GLY A 313 -4.71 17.74 -12.86
C GLY A 313 -4.95 18.26 -11.45
N GLY A 314 -4.75 17.42 -10.43
CA GLY A 314 -4.97 17.82 -9.03
C GLY A 314 -6.40 18.28 -8.74
N ASP A 315 -7.36 17.70 -9.46
CA ASP A 315 -8.80 17.96 -9.29
C ASP A 315 -9.27 17.61 -7.87
N PRO A 316 -10.32 18.26 -7.35
CA PRO A 316 -10.79 18.01 -6.00
C PRO A 316 -11.39 16.60 -5.85
N ASP A 317 -11.45 16.10 -4.63
CA ASP A 317 -12.28 14.95 -4.30
C ASP A 317 -13.75 15.36 -4.22
N ALA A 318 -14.46 15.20 -5.33
CA ALA A 318 -15.86 15.56 -5.46
C ALA A 318 -16.73 14.29 -5.51
N ARG A 319 -17.65 14.19 -4.54
CA ARG A 319 -18.61 13.08 -4.49
C ARG A 319 -19.42 13.00 -5.77
N ALA A 320 -19.58 11.78 -6.29
CA ALA A 320 -20.34 11.48 -7.50
C ALA A 320 -19.87 12.22 -8.78
N VAL A 321 -18.67 12.81 -8.79
CA VAL A 321 -18.09 13.43 -9.98
C VAL A 321 -16.82 12.69 -10.36
N ALA A 322 -16.75 12.17 -11.58
CA ALA A 322 -15.54 11.57 -12.15
C ALA A 322 -14.84 12.54 -13.12
N PHE A 323 -13.55 12.81 -12.89
CA PHE A 323 -12.75 13.68 -13.73
C PHE A 323 -12.14 12.90 -14.90
N VAL A 324 -12.54 13.27 -16.12
CA VAL A 324 -12.09 12.63 -17.36
C VAL A 324 -10.80 13.28 -17.82
N MET A 325 -9.70 12.52 -17.74
CA MET A 325 -8.34 12.94 -18.06
C MET A 325 -7.94 12.51 -19.46
N ASP A 326 -7.18 13.35 -20.16
CA ASP A 326 -6.47 12.94 -21.37
C ASP A 326 -5.15 12.27 -20.99
N THR A 327 -5.03 10.98 -21.28
CA THR A 327 -3.87 10.13 -20.93
C THR A 327 -2.56 10.61 -21.54
N ASN A 328 -2.57 11.41 -22.61
CA ASN A 328 -1.35 12.01 -23.15
C ASN A 328 -0.80 13.13 -22.25
N SER A 329 -1.69 13.86 -21.60
CA SER A 329 -1.34 14.99 -20.72
C SER A 329 -1.19 14.59 -19.26
N HIS A 330 -1.89 13.52 -18.85
CA HIS A 330 -1.88 12.97 -17.51
C HIS A 330 -1.65 11.46 -17.60
N PRO A 331 -0.40 11.03 -17.89
CA PRO A 331 -0.10 9.63 -18.08
C PRO A 331 -0.20 8.86 -16.75
N PHE A 332 -0.33 7.54 -16.87
CA PHE A 332 -0.26 6.61 -15.76
C PHE A 332 1.19 6.37 -15.33
N TYR A 333 1.40 6.27 -14.02
CA TYR A 333 2.66 5.86 -13.39
C TYR A 333 2.44 4.58 -12.60
N LEU A 334 3.27 3.56 -12.84
CA LEU A 334 3.16 2.26 -12.19
C LEU A 334 3.47 2.38 -10.69
N GLY A 335 2.59 1.84 -9.84
CA GLY A 335 2.84 1.72 -8.41
C GLY A 335 3.75 0.55 -8.04
N GLU A 336 4.29 0.58 -6.83
CA GLU A 336 5.23 -0.40 -6.28
C GLU A 336 4.66 -1.82 -6.29
N LEU A 337 5.56 -2.82 -6.33
CA LEU A 337 5.17 -4.23 -6.42
C LEU A 337 4.28 -4.69 -5.26
N TYR A 338 4.48 -4.14 -4.06
CA TYR A 338 3.69 -4.52 -2.89
C TYR A 338 2.23 -4.00 -2.95
N HIS A 339 1.91 -3.05 -3.83
CA HIS A 339 0.52 -2.66 -4.07
C HIS A 339 -0.18 -3.54 -5.11
N GLN A 340 0.57 -4.31 -5.90
CA GLN A 340 0.01 -5.09 -7.00
C GLN A 340 -0.63 -6.37 -6.47
N PHE A 341 -1.91 -6.56 -6.82
CA PHE A 341 -2.72 -7.73 -6.46
C PHE A 341 -2.79 -7.97 -4.95
N HIS A 342 -2.92 -6.87 -4.20
CA HIS A 342 -2.88 -6.84 -2.74
C HIS A 342 -4.29 -6.96 -2.12
N ASP A 343 -4.34 -7.46 -0.88
CA ASP A 343 -5.55 -7.59 -0.05
C ASP A 343 -5.85 -6.33 0.77
N GLY A 344 -6.70 -6.42 1.78
CA GLY A 344 -6.80 -5.38 2.81
C GLY A 344 -7.49 -4.11 2.33
N PHE A 345 -8.39 -4.24 1.35
CA PHE A 345 -9.37 -3.21 1.08
C PHE A 345 -10.29 -3.03 2.30
N ALA A 346 -11.06 -4.06 2.69
CA ALA A 346 -11.82 -4.04 3.93
C ALA A 346 -11.18 -4.90 5.03
N TRP A 347 -11.52 -4.61 6.29
CA TRP A 347 -11.05 -5.41 7.43
C TRP A 347 -11.52 -6.87 7.31
N GLY A 348 -10.57 -7.81 7.33
CA GLY A 348 -10.84 -9.23 7.19
C GLY A 348 -11.21 -9.69 5.77
N GLU A 349 -11.05 -8.81 4.77
CA GLU A 349 -11.21 -9.16 3.36
C GLU A 349 -9.85 -9.55 2.77
N ASP A 350 -9.70 -10.86 2.56
CA ASP A 350 -8.59 -11.44 1.81
C ASP A 350 -9.13 -11.96 0.48
N TYR A 351 -8.49 -11.60 -0.62
CA TYR A 351 -8.78 -12.18 -1.92
C TYR A 351 -8.21 -13.61 -2.01
N PRO A 352 -8.71 -14.43 -2.95
CA PRO A 352 -8.18 -15.78 -3.12
C PRO A 352 -6.68 -15.73 -3.44
N GLY A 353 -5.87 -16.61 -2.84
CA GLY A 353 -4.41 -16.64 -3.09
C GLY A 353 -3.99 -16.81 -4.56
N GLU A 354 -4.89 -17.27 -5.43
CA GLU A 354 -4.69 -17.25 -6.88
C GLU A 354 -4.53 -15.84 -7.45
N TYR A 355 -5.28 -14.87 -6.93
CA TYR A 355 -5.21 -13.44 -7.25
C TYR A 355 -3.89 -12.84 -6.76
N ASN A 356 -3.56 -13.01 -5.48
CA ASN A 356 -2.31 -12.45 -4.92
C ASN A 356 -1.07 -13.07 -5.59
N GLY A 357 -1.18 -14.33 -6.04
CA GLY A 357 -0.13 -15.02 -6.78
C GLY A 357 0.14 -14.47 -8.20
N ILE A 358 -0.71 -13.57 -8.74
CA ILE A 358 -0.51 -12.98 -10.08
C ILE A 358 0.77 -12.14 -10.12
N THR A 359 1.10 -11.37 -9.08
CA THR A 359 2.33 -10.57 -9.00
C THR A 359 3.57 -11.42 -9.25
N LYS A 360 3.69 -12.54 -8.52
CA LYS A 360 4.81 -13.48 -8.66
C LYS A 360 4.90 -14.08 -10.06
N LYS A 361 3.76 -14.44 -10.66
CA LYS A 361 3.70 -14.98 -12.04
C LYS A 361 4.20 -13.95 -13.06
N LEU A 362 3.77 -12.69 -12.93
CA LEU A 362 4.14 -11.61 -13.84
C LEU A 362 5.61 -11.20 -13.69
N VAL A 363 6.12 -11.07 -12.46
CA VAL A 363 7.53 -10.75 -12.21
C VAL A 363 8.45 -11.86 -12.74
N LYS A 364 8.12 -13.13 -12.45
CA LYS A 364 8.89 -14.28 -12.97
C LYS A 364 8.92 -14.33 -14.50
N SER A 365 7.87 -13.81 -15.15
CA SER A 365 7.74 -13.77 -16.62
C SER A 365 8.27 -12.46 -17.21
N ASN A 366 8.86 -11.56 -16.42
CA ASN A 366 9.35 -10.24 -16.84
C ASN A 366 8.26 -9.35 -17.47
N MET A 367 7.02 -9.50 -17.00
CA MET A 367 5.82 -8.75 -17.46
C MET A 367 5.37 -7.67 -16.46
N LEU A 368 6.05 -7.59 -15.32
CA LEU A 368 5.87 -6.59 -14.29
C LEU A 368 7.26 -6.30 -13.69
N ALA A 369 7.63 -5.03 -13.65
CA ALA A 369 8.89 -4.57 -13.09
C ALA A 369 8.62 -3.67 -11.87
N ASP A 370 9.65 -3.51 -11.04
CA ASP A 370 9.61 -2.58 -9.92
C ASP A 370 9.52 -1.12 -10.39
N ALA A 371 8.79 -0.30 -9.64
CA ALA A 371 8.60 1.12 -9.95
C ALA A 371 9.86 1.99 -9.70
N GLY A 372 10.89 1.46 -9.02
CA GLY A 372 12.10 2.19 -8.66
C GLY A 372 11.90 3.20 -7.53
N CYS A 373 10.82 3.04 -6.78
CA CYS A 373 10.47 3.88 -5.65
C CYS A 373 11.07 3.35 -4.34
N PRO A 374 11.41 4.25 -3.40
CA PRO A 374 11.83 3.80 -2.07
C PRO A 374 10.66 3.06 -1.42
N ASN A 375 10.93 1.93 -0.78
CA ASN A 375 9.90 1.21 -0.03
C ASN A 375 9.24 2.19 0.95
N GLY A 376 7.91 2.33 0.85
CA GLY A 376 7.10 3.16 1.72
C GLY A 376 7.34 2.76 3.16
N MET A 377 8.24 3.48 3.84
CA MET A 377 8.54 3.38 5.25
C MET A 377 8.73 1.94 5.78
N LEU A 378 9.98 1.42 5.66
CA LEU A 378 10.46 0.10 6.14
C LEU A 378 10.21 -1.07 5.18
N GLY A 379 11.25 -1.49 4.46
CA GLY A 379 11.63 -2.91 4.36
C GLY A 379 10.68 -3.97 3.78
N VAL A 380 9.45 -3.68 3.36
CA VAL A 380 8.58 -4.68 2.73
C VAL A 380 8.87 -4.70 1.23
N GLY A 381 9.93 -5.39 0.81
CA GLY A 381 10.27 -5.42 -0.62
C GLY A 381 11.33 -6.41 -1.09
N ILE A 382 11.94 -7.23 -0.24
CA ILE A 382 12.94 -8.21 -0.72
C ILE A 382 12.70 -9.64 -0.20
N ALA A 383 11.88 -9.84 0.84
CA ALA A 383 11.55 -11.17 1.35
C ALA A 383 10.11 -11.56 1.00
N GLY A 384 9.83 -11.72 -0.30
CA GLY A 384 8.48 -12.08 -0.77
C GLY A 384 8.39 -12.31 -2.27
N LEU A 385 9.41 -12.95 -2.86
CA LEU A 385 9.35 -13.47 -4.23
C LEU A 385 9.13 -14.97 -4.27
#